data_AF-W1DFF7-F1
#
_entry.id   AF-W1DFF7-F1
#
_cell.length_a   1.000
_cell.length_b   1.000
_cell.length_c   1.000
_cell.angle_alpha   90.00
_cell.angle_beta   90.00
_cell.angle_gamma   90.00
#
_symmetry.space_group_name_H-M   'P 1'
#
loop_
_entity.id
_entity.type
_entity.pdbx_description
1 polymer ?
#
loop_
_entity_poly.entity_id
_entity_poly.type
_entity_poly.pdbx_seq_one_letter_code
_entity_poly.pdbx_strand_id
1 'polypeptide(L)' 'MTTNNYFRGDAVKKVWLNRYPADVPAEINPDRYQSLVELFEHATTRYADQPAFYQYG' A
#
# COMPACT_ATOMS: atom_id res chain seq x y z
N MET A 1 -3.93 25.54 -4.11
CA MET A 1 -3.88 24.30 -3.32
C MET A 1 -2.79 23.45 -3.95
N THR A 2 -1.56 23.51 -3.44
CA THR A 2 -0.41 22.88 -4.11
C THR A 2 0.34 22.04 -3.08
N THR A 3 0.31 20.74 -3.36
CA THR A 3 1.08 19.60 -2.84
C THR A 3 2.25 19.92 -1.91
N ASN A 4 2.07 19.71 -0.60
CA ASN A 4 3.15 19.75 0.38
C ASN A 4 3.84 18.38 0.45
N ASN A 5 4.70 18.09 -0.53
CA ASN A 5 5.53 16.86 -0.57
C ASN A 5 6.88 17.01 0.16
N TYR A 6 7.02 17.98 1.08
CA TYR A 6 8.26 18.22 1.83
C TYR A 6 8.07 17.92 3.32
N PHE A 7 7.89 16.65 3.66
CA PHE A 7 8.13 16.18 5.02
C PHE A 7 9.57 15.67 5.13
N ARG A 8 10.45 16.58 5.59
CA ARG A 8 11.80 16.36 6.14
C ARG A 8 12.79 15.57 5.25
N GLY A 9 13.61 16.32 4.51
CA GLY A 9 14.87 15.85 3.89
C GLY A 9 14.72 15.36 2.45
N ASP A 10 15.44 16.02 1.54
CA ASP A 10 15.75 15.67 0.15
C ASP A 10 15.04 14.42 -0.40
N ALA A 11 14.00 14.63 -1.22
CA ALA A 11 13.35 13.65 -2.10
C ALA A 11 13.73 12.20 -1.74
N VAL A 12 13.18 11.70 -0.64
CA VAL A 12 13.61 10.45 0.00
C VAL A 12 13.70 9.39 -1.08
N LYS A 13 14.93 9.00 -1.43
CA LYS A 13 15.18 7.88 -2.33
C LYS A 13 14.39 6.72 -1.70
N LYS A 14 13.30 6.29 -2.35
CA LYS A 14 12.29 5.39 -1.76
C LYS A 14 12.86 3.97 -1.63
N VAL A 15 13.90 3.80 -0.79
CA VAL A 15 14.70 2.56 -0.65
C VAL A 15 13.87 1.37 -0.23
N TRP A 16 12.71 1.60 0.42
CA TRP A 16 11.75 0.56 0.76
C TRP A 16 11.10 -0.08 -0.47
N LEU A 17 11.02 0.59 -1.61
CA LEU A 17 10.50 0.01 -2.85
C LEU A 17 11.36 -1.16 -3.34
N ASN A 18 12.66 -1.17 -3.02
CA ASN A 18 13.53 -2.31 -3.32
C ASN A 18 13.16 -3.58 -2.54
N ARG A 19 12.31 -3.47 -1.51
CA ARG A 19 11.83 -4.60 -0.71
C ARG A 19 10.45 -5.09 -1.14
N TYR A 20 9.79 -4.37 -2.05
CA TYR A 20 8.51 -4.82 -2.56
C TYR A 20 8.73 -6.06 -3.43
N PRO A 21 7.90 -7.10 -3.27
CA PRO A 21 7.82 -8.18 -4.24
C PRO A 21 7.58 -7.62 -5.66
N ALA A 22 8.08 -8.32 -6.68
CA ALA A 22 8.00 -7.84 -8.07
C ALA A 22 6.56 -7.67 -8.58
N ASP A 23 5.61 -8.37 -7.96
CA ASP A 23 4.17 -8.32 -8.23
C ASP A 23 3.44 -7.18 -7.49
N VAL A 24 4.10 -6.49 -6.55
CA VAL A 24 3.50 -5.39 -5.78
C VAL A 24 3.88 -4.04 -6.38
N PRO A 25 2.91 -3.25 -6.89
CA PRO A 25 3.19 -1.96 -7.49
C PRO A 25 3.60 -0.93 -6.43
N ALA A 26 4.53 -0.05 -6.81
CA ALA A 26 4.99 1.06 -5.96
C ALA A 26 3.95 2.18 -5.79
N GLU A 27 2.97 2.25 -6.70
CA GLU A 27 1.93 3.27 -6.73
C GLU A 27 0.56 2.62 -6.88
N ILE A 28 -0.43 3.16 -6.18
CA ILE A 28 -1.82 2.72 -6.23
C ILE A 28 -2.71 3.93 -6.52
N ASN A 29 -3.85 3.71 -7.19
CA ASN A 29 -4.87 4.74 -7.36
C ASN A 29 -5.85 4.71 -6.17
N PRO A 30 -5.81 5.69 -5.25
CA PRO A 30 -6.71 5.74 -4.10
C PRO A 30 -8.16 6.07 -4.49
N ASP A 31 -8.38 6.80 -5.58
CA ASP A 31 -9.71 7.24 -6.03
C ASP A 31 -10.59 6.07 -6.52
N ARG A 32 -10.01 4.88 -6.62
CA ARG A 32 -10.74 3.64 -6.93
C ARG A 32 -11.76 3.29 -5.85
N TYR A 33 -11.49 3.64 -4.60
CA TYR A 33 -12.33 3.29 -3.46
C TYR A 33 -12.91 4.57 -2.85
N GLN A 34 -14.20 4.56 -2.56
CA GLN A 34 -14.89 5.68 -1.93
C GLN A 34 -14.48 5.85 -0.46
N SER A 35 -14.00 4.77 0.17
CA SER A 35 -13.52 4.80 1.55
C SER A 35 -12.44 3.76 1.83
N LEU A 36 -11.69 3.98 2.91
CA LEU A 36 -10.75 2.97 3.44
C LEU A 36 -11.46 1.68 3.88
N VAL A 37 -12.72 1.79 4.34
CA VAL A 37 -13.52 0.64 4.73
C VAL A 37 -13.82 -0.24 3.51
N GLU A 38 -14.25 0.36 2.41
CA GLU A 38 -14.51 -0.34 1.16
C GLU A 38 -13.24 -1.02 0.61
N LEU A 39 -12.09 -0.33 0.66
CA LEU A 39 -10.80 -0.92 0.30
C LEU A 39 -10.51 -2.19 1.11
N PHE A 40 -10.73 -2.12 2.43
CA PHE A 40 -10.49 -3.23 3.34
C PHE A 40 -11.42 -4.41 3.03
N GLU A 41 -12.72 -4.18 2.93
CA GLU A 41 -13.72 -5.22 2.62
C GLU A 41 -13.44 -5.92 1.29
N HIS A 42 -13.07 -5.13 0.27
CA HIS A 42 -12.73 -5.67 -1.03
C HIS A 42 -11.43 -6.50 -0.99
N ALA A 43 -10.43 -6.06 -0.21
CA ALA A 43 -9.18 -6.81 -0.04
C ALA A 43 -9.39 -8.12 0.74
N THR A 44 -10.12 -8.09 1.86
CA THR A 44 -10.40 -9.29 2.67
C THR A 44 -11.26 -10.31 1.92
N THR A 45 -12.19 -9.85 1.07
CA THR A 45 -12.98 -10.73 0.22
C THR A 45 -12.12 -11.36 -0.89
N ARG A 46 -11.27 -10.55 -1.54
CA ARG A 46 -10.42 -11.01 -2.65
C ARG A 46 -9.34 -12.01 -2.20
N TYR A 47 -8.76 -11.81 -1.03
CA TYR A 47 -7.67 -12.63 -0.51
C TYR A 47 -8.09 -13.46 0.70
N ALA A 48 -9.38 -13.82 0.79
CA ALA A 48 -9.95 -14.56 1.92
C ALA A 48 -9.22 -15.88 2.22
N ASP A 49 -8.70 -16.53 1.17
CA ASP A 49 -7.98 -17.81 1.26
C ASP A 49 -6.48 -17.65 1.62
N GLN A 50 -5.98 -16.41 1.69
CA GLN A 50 -4.59 -16.14 2.06
C GLN A 50 -4.55 -15.67 3.52
N PRO A 51 -3.86 -16.38 4.42
CA PRO A 51 -3.78 -15.95 5.80
C PRO A 51 -3.01 -14.62 5.89
N ALA A 52 -3.63 -13.65 6.55
CA ALA A 52 -3.10 -12.28 6.65
C ALA A 52 -1.78 -12.21 7.42
N PHE A 53 -1.52 -13.17 8.32
CA PHE A 53 -0.30 -13.28 9.08
C PHE A 53 0.11 -14.74 9.21
N TYR A 54 1.34 -15.04 8.78
CA TYR A 54 1.98 -16.31 9.10
C TYR A 54 2.88 -16.08 10.32
N GLN A 55 2.44 -16.57 11.49
CA GLN A 55 3.41 -16.86 12.55
C GLN A 55 4.12 -18.15 12.17
N TYR A 56 5.34 -18.02 11.67
CA TYR A 56 6.29 -19.10 11.84
C TYR A 56 6.66 -19.11 13.32
N GLY A 57 6.31 -20.19 14.02
CA GLY A 57 6.66 -20.40 15.43
C GLY A 57 8.17 -20.32 15.65
#